data_AF-A0A7C0ZTI7-F1
#
_entry.id   AF-A0A7C0ZTI7-F1
#
_cell.length_a   1.000
_cell.length_b   1.000
_cell.length_c   1.000
_cell.angle_alpha   90.00
_cell.angle_beta   90.00
_cell.angle_gamma   90.00
#
_symmetry.space_group_name_H-M   'P 1'
#
loop_
_entity.id
_entity.type
_entity.pdbx_description
1 polymer ?
#
loop_
_entity_poly.entity_id
_entity_poly.type
_entity_poly.pdbx_seq_one_letter_code
_entity_poly.pdbx_strand_id
1 'polypeptide(L)'
;MLKGVFSLRFQRSFGEAGNRYNNSPQDLVHMRRLLFIGLDSALTYFIERFTREGVMEKTAELMGEGSYLKMLPSPPTDTPTNWATLMTGCWAGSHGLTSFNVHLPGEPLTKRHSTLNSKMCQVKFLWDLLEENGYKTAVVNYPVAWPPTTRKSIIIGGPAPLASPWRIGFPKCFATKTLRGKYSPPTIRLDFRE
;
A
#
# COMPACT_ATOMS: atom_id res chain seq x y z
N MET A 1 9.63 9.05 -5.00
CA MET A 1 8.67 9.26 -6.10
C MET A 1 7.45 8.41 -5.76
N LEU A 2 6.37 9.02 -5.28
CA LEU A 2 5.11 8.33 -4.98
C LEU A 2 4.02 9.39 -5.09
N LYS A 3 3.13 9.27 -6.08
CA LYS A 3 2.07 10.24 -6.34
C LYS A 3 0.82 9.49 -6.79
N GLY A 4 0.10 8.96 -5.81
CA GLY A 4 -1.20 8.34 -6.01
C GLY A 4 -1.53 7.43 -4.84
N VAL A 5 -2.29 7.94 -3.87
CA VAL A 5 -3.08 7.11 -2.97
C VAL A 5 -4.51 7.23 -3.46
N PHE A 6 -5.10 6.12 -3.88
CA PHE A 6 -6.52 6.04 -4.15
C PHE A 6 -7.22 5.79 -2.81
N SER A 7 -7.86 6.82 -2.27
CA SER A 7 -8.80 6.65 -1.16
C SER A 7 -10.19 6.44 -1.75
N LEU A 8 -10.63 5.18 -1.84
CA LEU A 8 -12.03 4.86 -2.07
C LEU A 8 -12.85 5.24 -0.83
N ARG A 9 -13.64 6.31 -0.92
CA ARG A 9 -14.67 6.64 0.07
C ARG A 9 -16.04 6.27 -0.52
N PHE A 10 -16.79 5.44 0.21
CA PHE A 10 -18.22 5.30 0.00
C PHE A 10 -18.96 6.33 0.86
N GLN A 11 -19.89 7.08 0.26
CA GLN A 11 -20.74 8.09 0.92
C GLN A 11 -21.41 7.54 2.19
N ARG A 12 -21.68 8.43 3.15
CA ARG A 12 -22.70 8.22 4.19
C ARG A 12 -23.82 9.21 3.88
N SER A 13 -25.03 8.69 3.67
CA SER A 13 -26.23 9.47 3.96
C SER A 13 -26.24 9.71 5.47
N PHE A 14 -26.33 10.98 5.89
CA PHE A 14 -26.54 11.34 7.30
C PHE A 14 -28.04 11.20 7.59
N GLY A 15 -28.41 10.15 8.33
CA GLY A 15 -29.70 10.05 9.01
C GLY A 15 -29.54 10.49 10.46
N GLU A 16 -30.48 11.31 10.93
CA GLU A 16 -30.49 11.98 12.22
C GLU A 16 -30.44 11.03 13.44
N ALA A 17 -30.00 11.58 14.57
CA ALA A 17 -29.88 10.89 15.84
C ALA A 17 -31.26 10.53 16.42
N GLY A 18 -31.67 9.27 16.26
CA GLY A 18 -32.86 8.70 16.86
C GLY A 18 -32.57 7.44 17.69
N ASN A 19 -32.87 7.52 18.99
CA ASN A 19 -33.10 6.49 20.01
C ASN A 19 -32.44 5.09 19.87
N ARG A 20 -31.45 4.79 20.74
CA ARG A 20 -30.66 3.55 20.76
C ARG A 20 -31.22 2.48 21.70
N TYR A 21 -32.44 1.96 21.52
CA TYR A 21 -32.89 0.74 22.23
C TYR A 21 -34.01 0.03 21.47
N ASN A 22 -33.73 -0.47 20.26
CA ASN A 22 -34.47 -1.58 19.63
C ASN A 22 -33.89 -1.88 18.25
N ASN A 23 -32.82 -2.68 18.17
CA ASN A 23 -32.35 -3.20 16.88
C ASN A 23 -32.45 -4.73 16.89
N SER A 24 -33.20 -5.23 15.91
CA SER A 24 -33.33 -6.65 15.57
C SER A 24 -32.00 -7.20 15.00
N PRO A 25 -31.81 -8.54 14.90
CA PRO A 25 -30.58 -9.16 14.37
C PRO A 25 -30.23 -8.81 12.91
N GLN A 26 -31.07 -8.02 12.22
CA GLN A 26 -30.96 -7.71 10.80
C GLN A 26 -30.24 -6.38 10.52
N ASP A 27 -29.98 -5.55 11.54
CA ASP A 27 -29.16 -4.34 11.41
C ASP A 27 -27.66 -4.66 11.58
N LEU A 28 -27.16 -5.63 10.82
CA LEU A 28 -25.73 -5.87 10.69
C LEU A 28 -25.11 -4.61 10.08
N VAL A 29 -24.52 -3.77 10.93
CA VAL A 29 -23.63 -2.67 10.52
C VAL A 29 -22.70 -3.23 9.47
N HIS A 30 -22.91 -2.82 8.21
CA HIS A 30 -22.10 -3.31 7.10
C HIS A 30 -20.66 -2.87 7.39
N MET A 31 -19.84 -3.81 7.86
CA MET A 31 -18.44 -3.55 8.20
C MET A 31 -17.73 -3.07 6.95
N ARG A 32 -17.43 -1.77 6.91
CA ARG A 32 -16.74 -1.16 5.78
C ARG A 32 -15.33 -1.73 5.72
N ARG A 33 -14.99 -2.35 4.58
CA ARG A 33 -13.64 -2.84 4.31
C ARG A 33 -12.78 -1.72 3.75
N LEU A 34 -11.52 -1.66 4.16
CA LEU A 34 -10.51 -0.74 3.63
C LEU A 34 -9.53 -1.53 2.76
N LEU A 35 -9.30 -1.06 1.54
CA LEU A 35 -8.24 -1.55 0.67
C LEU A 35 -7.29 -0.40 0.37
N PHE A 36 -6.02 -0.56 0.75
CA PHE A 36 -4.94 0.35 0.38
C PHE A 36 -4.07 -0.29 -0.68
N ILE A 37 -3.93 0.37 -1.83
CA ILE A 37 -3.03 -0.04 -2.91
C ILE A 37 -1.97 1.02 -3.07
N GLY A 38 -0.72 0.66 -2.82
CA GLY A 38 0.42 1.51 -3.12
C GLY A 38 1.01 1.17 -4.47
N LEU A 39 1.25 2.19 -5.30
CA LEU A 39 1.91 2.06 -6.60
C LEU A 39 3.28 2.75 -6.51
N ASP A 40 4.37 1.98 -6.46
CA ASP A 40 5.71 2.55 -6.36
C ASP A 40 6.05 3.33 -7.63
N SER A 41 6.60 4.54 -7.46
CA SER A 41 7.03 5.41 -8.54
C SER A 41 5.93 5.76 -9.56
N ALA A 42 4.65 5.57 -9.19
CA ALA A 42 3.52 6.07 -9.95
C ALA A 42 3.46 7.60 -9.84
N LEU A 43 3.92 8.28 -10.87
CA LEU A 43 3.83 9.73 -10.99
C LEU A 43 2.42 10.12 -11.44
N THR A 44 1.77 11.05 -10.72
CA THR A 44 0.48 11.65 -11.10
C THR A 44 0.47 12.13 -12.55
N TYR A 45 1.60 12.63 -13.06
CA TYR A 45 1.74 13.06 -14.45
C TYR A 45 1.41 11.93 -15.45
N PHE A 46 1.96 10.73 -15.24
CA PHE A 46 1.69 9.60 -16.12
C PHE A 46 0.27 9.06 -15.93
N ILE A 47 -0.24 9.03 -14.69
CA ILE A 47 -1.62 8.65 -14.42
C ILE A 47 -2.59 9.57 -15.17
N GLU A 48 -2.45 10.89 -15.03
CA GLU A 48 -3.28 11.89 -15.72
C GLU A 48 -3.16 11.82 -17.24
N ARG A 49 -1.95 11.57 -17.75
CA ARG A 49 -1.73 11.41 -19.18
C ARG A 49 -2.44 10.17 -19.72
N PHE A 50 -2.26 9.02 -19.08
CA PHE A 50 -2.81 7.75 -19.55
C PHE A 50 -4.32 7.63 -19.36
N THR A 51 -4.90 8.32 -18.36
CA THR A 51 -6.36 8.43 -18.27
C THR A 51 -6.92 9.29 -19.40
N ARG A 52 -6.29 10.43 -19.73
CA ARG A 52 -6.71 11.28 -20.85
C ARG A 52 -6.55 10.60 -22.21
N GLU A 53 -5.53 9.77 -22.38
CA GLU A 53 -5.30 8.98 -23.60
C GLU A 53 -6.23 7.75 -23.71
N GLY A 54 -7.10 7.49 -22.73
CA GLY A 54 -8.00 6.34 -22.72
C GLY A 54 -7.32 5.00 -22.41
N VAL A 55 -6.05 5.00 -21.97
CA VAL A 55 -5.28 3.78 -21.66
C VAL A 55 -5.65 3.23 -20.28
N MET A 56 -6.06 4.10 -19.35
CA MET A 56 -6.40 3.75 -17.95
C MET A 56 -7.86 4.08 -17.60
N GLU A 57 -8.82 3.60 -18.39
CA GLU A 57 -10.26 3.90 -18.25
C GLU A 57 -10.80 3.65 -16.83
N LYS A 58 -10.47 2.50 -16.23
CA LYS A 58 -10.91 2.18 -14.85
C LYS A 58 -10.28 3.06 -13.78
N THR A 59 -9.06 3.56 -14.02
CA THR A 59 -8.48 4.56 -13.12
C THR A 59 -9.16 5.91 -13.29
N ALA A 60 -9.53 6.28 -14.53
CA ALA A 60 -10.29 7.50 -14.79
C ALA A 60 -11.66 7.50 -14.10
N GLU A 61 -12.37 6.37 -14.15
CA GLU A 61 -13.62 6.13 -13.42
C GLU A 61 -13.42 6.33 -11.90
N LEU A 62 -12.44 5.66 -11.30
CA LEU A 62 -12.10 5.82 -9.87
C LEU A 62 -11.73 7.26 -9.48
N MET A 63 -11.06 8.00 -10.37
CA MET A 63 -10.71 9.41 -10.15
C MET A 63 -11.95 10.31 -10.21
N GLY A 64 -12.92 10.01 -11.08
CA GLY A 64 -14.14 10.79 -11.27
C GLY A 64 -15.22 10.53 -10.23
N GLU A 65 -15.37 9.28 -9.79
CA GLU A 65 -16.35 8.87 -8.76
C GLU A 65 -15.82 9.04 -7.33
N GLY A 66 -14.50 9.10 -7.17
CA GLY A 66 -13.82 9.17 -5.89
C GLY A 66 -13.20 10.53 -5.58
N SER A 67 -12.08 10.50 -4.87
CA SER A 67 -11.26 11.68 -4.61
C SER A 67 -9.86 11.44 -5.13
N TYR A 68 -9.37 12.37 -5.94
CA TYR A 68 -8.04 12.32 -6.51
C TYR A 68 -7.25 13.57 -6.09
N LEU A 69 -6.09 13.35 -5.45
CA LEU A 69 -5.22 14.41 -4.97
C LEU A 69 -3.77 14.14 -5.35
N LYS A 70 -3.07 15.22 -5.72
CA LYS A 70 -1.61 15.22 -5.85
C LYS A 70 -1.02 15.37 -4.45
N MET A 71 -0.20 14.40 -4.03
CA MET A 71 0.46 14.44 -2.72
C MET A 71 1.93 14.80 -2.86
N LEU A 72 2.44 15.52 -1.86
CA LEU A 72 3.87 15.72 -1.70
C LEU A 72 4.48 14.52 -0.96
N PRO A 73 5.63 14.03 -1.41
CA PRO A 73 6.34 12.96 -0.73
C PRO A 73 7.04 13.47 0.54
N SER A 74 7.31 12.54 1.44
CA SER A 74 8.19 12.74 2.61
C SER A 74 9.66 12.79 2.13
N PRO A 75 10.49 13.75 2.58
CA PRO A 75 11.92 13.76 2.32
C PRO A 75 12.69 12.79 3.26
N PRO A 76 13.68 12.02 2.75
CA PRO A 76 14.04 11.90 1.34
C PRO A 76 13.01 11.09 0.56
N THR A 77 12.95 11.37 -0.74
CA THR A 77 11.94 10.85 -1.66
C THR A 77 12.13 9.38 -2.06
N ASP A 78 12.56 8.54 -1.14
CA ASP A 78 12.85 7.12 -1.34
C ASP A 78 11.75 6.20 -0.78
N THR A 79 11.85 4.92 -1.14
CA THR A 79 10.85 3.88 -0.85
C THR A 79 10.60 3.73 0.66
N PRO A 80 11.55 3.28 1.50
CA PRO A 80 11.26 2.97 2.89
C PRO A 80 10.73 4.19 3.67
N THR A 81 11.26 5.39 3.41
CA THR A 81 10.79 6.61 4.07
C THR A 81 9.33 6.89 3.73
N ASN A 82 8.98 6.92 2.45
CA ASN A 82 7.62 7.29 2.02
C ASN A 82 6.58 6.21 2.35
N TRP A 83 6.93 4.93 2.19
CA TRP A 83 6.02 3.83 2.52
C TRP A 83 5.78 3.73 4.03
N ALA A 84 6.77 4.06 4.87
CA ALA A 84 6.58 4.19 6.32
C ALA A 84 5.72 5.41 6.68
N THR A 85 5.97 6.58 6.08
CA THR A 85 5.14 7.78 6.27
C THR A 85 3.67 7.49 5.98
N LEU A 86 3.36 6.79 4.88
CA LEU A 86 1.98 6.44 4.50
C LEU A 86 1.25 5.59 5.55
N MET A 87 1.95 4.69 6.24
CA MET A 87 1.31 3.75 7.19
C MET A 87 1.43 4.14 8.64
N THR A 88 2.30 5.09 8.96
CA THR A 88 2.41 5.63 10.31
C THR A 88 1.67 6.96 10.46
N GLY A 89 1.40 7.65 9.33
CA GLY A 89 0.88 9.02 9.33
C GLY A 89 1.88 10.05 9.91
N CYS A 90 3.13 9.63 10.13
CA CYS A 90 4.16 10.42 10.80
C CYS A 90 5.26 10.85 9.84
N TRP A 91 5.97 11.93 10.15
CA TRP A 91 7.13 12.39 9.39
C TRP A 91 8.34 11.46 9.58
N ALA A 92 9.31 11.56 8.66
CA ALA A 92 10.54 10.77 8.68
C ALA A 92 11.31 10.87 10.00
N GLY A 93 11.32 12.04 10.63
CA GLY A 93 11.96 12.24 11.94
C GLY A 93 11.26 11.52 13.09
N SER A 94 9.96 11.24 12.99
CA SER A 94 9.19 10.55 14.02
C SER A 94 9.25 9.03 13.86
N HIS A 95 9.08 8.51 12.65
CA HIS A 95 9.15 7.05 12.43
C HIS A 95 10.59 6.53 12.30
N GLY A 96 11.57 7.39 12.05
CA GLY A 96 13.01 7.05 12.08
C GLY A 96 13.57 6.38 10.83
N LEU A 97 12.71 5.87 9.94
CA LEU A 97 13.10 5.34 8.63
C LEU A 97 13.42 6.48 7.66
N THR A 98 14.67 6.96 7.66
CA THR A 98 15.08 8.17 6.92
C THR A 98 15.85 7.90 5.63
N SER A 99 16.19 6.65 5.31
CA SER A 99 16.62 6.23 3.97
C SER A 99 16.58 4.69 3.87
N PHE A 100 17.16 4.07 2.84
CA PHE A 100 17.34 2.60 2.74
C PHE A 100 18.19 1.98 3.84
N ASN A 101 19.06 2.78 4.45
CA ASN A 101 19.84 2.37 5.61
C ASN A 101 19.90 3.52 6.61
N VAL A 102 19.97 3.18 7.89
CA VAL A 102 20.14 4.13 8.98
C VAL A 102 21.32 3.72 9.87
N HIS A 103 21.87 4.71 10.56
CA HIS A 103 22.83 4.54 11.64
C HIS A 103 22.12 4.75 12.97
N LEU A 104 22.43 3.91 13.97
CA LEU A 104 21.90 4.09 15.31
C LEU A 104 22.90 4.87 16.18
N PRO A 105 22.43 5.76 17.08
CA PRO A 105 23.30 6.45 18.01
C PRO A 105 24.17 5.47 18.82
N GLY A 106 25.45 5.79 18.96
CA GLY A 106 26.42 4.96 19.69
C GLY A 106 27.09 3.85 18.88
N GLU A 107 26.69 3.63 17.63
CA GLU A 107 27.34 2.64 16.75
C GLU A 107 28.40 3.28 15.82
N PRO A 108 29.39 2.49 15.35
CA PRO A 108 30.34 2.97 14.34
C PRO A 108 29.64 3.42 13.05
N LEU A 109 30.17 4.47 12.40
CA LEU A 109 29.67 4.98 11.12
C LEU A 109 29.77 3.97 9.96
N THR A 110 30.51 2.87 10.13
CA THR A 110 30.57 1.77 9.17
C THR A 110 29.42 0.77 9.31
N LYS A 111 28.72 0.77 10.46
CA LYS A 111 27.62 -0.14 10.74
C LYS A 111 26.30 0.48 10.29
N ARG A 112 25.58 -0.22 9.42
CA ARG A 112 24.31 0.23 8.83
C ARG A 112 23.22 -0.79 9.10
N HIS A 113 22.01 -0.29 9.32
CA HIS A 113 20.81 -1.12 9.47
C HIS A 113 19.85 -0.83 8.32
N SER A 114 19.34 -1.89 7.71
CA SER A 114 18.34 -1.73 6.66
C SER A 114 17.00 -1.31 7.25
N THR A 115 16.43 -0.21 6.76
CA THR A 115 15.11 0.30 7.16
C THR A 115 13.94 -0.46 6.54
N LEU A 116 14.24 -1.37 5.62
CA LEU A 116 13.27 -2.34 5.11
C LEU A 116 12.89 -3.38 6.18
N ASN A 117 13.66 -3.46 7.26
CA ASN A 117 13.29 -4.18 8.48
C ASN A 117 12.34 -3.33 9.32
N SER A 118 11.11 -3.83 9.51
CA SER A 118 10.05 -3.16 10.28
C SER A 118 10.46 -2.78 11.71
N LYS A 119 11.38 -3.53 12.33
CA LYS A 119 11.87 -3.28 13.69
C LYS A 119 12.66 -1.97 13.80
N MET A 120 13.07 -1.39 12.68
CA MET A 120 13.72 -0.09 12.66
C MET A 120 12.72 1.06 12.85
N CYS A 121 11.42 0.81 12.74
CA CYS A 121 10.38 1.81 12.91
C CYS A 121 10.19 2.14 14.39
N GLN A 122 10.25 3.44 14.70
CA GLN A 122 10.13 3.96 16.06
C GLN A 122 8.67 4.09 16.52
N VAL A 123 7.72 3.95 15.60
CA VAL A 123 6.28 4.12 15.85
C VAL A 123 5.46 2.99 15.25
N LYS A 124 4.23 2.81 15.73
CA LYS A 124 3.30 1.81 15.22
C LYS A 124 2.84 2.15 13.80
N PHE A 125 2.69 1.11 12.98
CA PHE A 125 2.01 1.20 11.71
C PHE A 125 0.49 1.09 11.89
N LEU A 126 -0.26 1.50 10.88
CA LEU A 126 -1.72 1.44 10.87
C LEU A 126 -2.25 0.03 11.12
N TRP A 127 -1.60 -0.99 10.56
CA TRP A 127 -2.00 -2.39 10.80
C TRP A 127 -1.79 -2.84 12.25
N ASP A 128 -0.80 -2.30 12.96
CA ASP A 128 -0.60 -2.58 14.39
C ASP A 128 -1.79 -2.04 15.19
N LEU A 129 -2.15 -0.78 14.93
CA LEU A 129 -3.28 -0.11 15.58
C LEU A 129 -4.61 -0.79 15.25
N LEU A 130 -4.81 -1.21 14.00
CA LEU A 130 -6.01 -1.94 13.60
C LEU A 130 -6.13 -3.30 14.30
N GLU A 131 -5.04 -4.06 14.41
CA GLU A 131 -5.05 -5.33 15.16
C GLU A 131 -5.36 -5.12 16.65
N GLU A 132 -4.75 -4.12 17.28
CA GLU A 132 -5.00 -3.78 18.69
C GLU A 132 -6.47 -3.44 18.95
N ASN A 133 -7.16 -2.90 17.93
CA ASN A 133 -8.59 -2.59 17.98
C ASN A 133 -9.49 -3.72 17.45
N GLY A 134 -8.95 -4.94 17.31
CA GLY A 134 -9.72 -6.14 16.96
C GLY A 134 -10.05 -6.30 15.48
N TYR A 135 -9.48 -5.47 14.59
CA TYR A 135 -9.65 -5.62 13.15
C TYR A 135 -8.74 -6.72 12.59
N LYS A 136 -9.27 -7.47 11.62
CA LYS A 136 -8.47 -8.41 10.82
C LYS A 136 -7.79 -7.63 9.71
N THR A 137 -6.47 -7.70 9.64
CA THR A 137 -5.70 -7.05 8.57
C THR A 137 -4.85 -8.05 7.80
N ALA A 138 -4.64 -7.76 6.52
CA ALA A 138 -3.72 -8.46 5.65
C ALA A 138 -2.84 -7.44 4.93
N VAL A 139 -1.52 -7.63 5.00
CA VAL A 139 -0.51 -6.76 4.40
C VAL A 139 0.29 -7.58 3.39
N VAL A 140 0.28 -7.18 2.13
CA VAL A 140 0.86 -7.97 1.03
C VAL A 140 1.91 -7.16 0.29
N ASN A 141 3.14 -7.69 0.23
CA ASN A 141 4.29 -7.09 -0.47
C ASN A 141 4.50 -5.60 -0.16
N TYR A 142 4.16 -5.18 1.06
CA TYR A 142 4.30 -3.81 1.51
C TYR A 142 5.75 -3.58 1.99
N PRO A 143 6.49 -2.59 1.46
CA PRO A 143 7.81 -2.25 1.98
C PRO A 143 7.77 -1.99 3.48
N VAL A 144 8.83 -2.32 4.22
CA VAL A 144 8.93 -2.07 5.67
C VAL A 144 7.97 -2.88 6.56
N ALA A 145 7.12 -3.75 6.00
CA ALA A 145 6.20 -4.57 6.79
C ALA A 145 6.83 -5.87 7.33
N TRP A 146 8.04 -6.23 6.90
CA TRP A 146 8.75 -7.43 7.35
C TRP A 146 9.89 -7.09 8.31
N PRO A 147 10.12 -7.86 9.38
CA PRO A 147 9.28 -8.96 9.89
C PRO A 147 7.94 -8.45 10.44
N PRO A 148 6.95 -9.33 10.68
CA PRO A 148 5.68 -8.88 11.23
C PRO A 148 5.82 -8.21 12.59
N THR A 149 5.17 -7.06 12.73
CA THR A 149 5.01 -6.31 13.99
C THR A 149 3.75 -6.72 14.76
N THR A 150 2.90 -7.50 14.10
CA THR A 150 1.59 -7.99 14.56
C THR A 150 1.62 -9.48 14.91
N ARG A 151 0.64 -9.94 15.69
CA ARG A 151 0.47 -11.36 16.07
C ARG A 151 -0.64 -12.08 15.30
N LYS A 152 -1.73 -11.38 14.95
CA LYS A 152 -2.93 -11.98 14.34
C LYS A 152 -3.11 -11.61 12.86
N SER A 153 -2.50 -10.50 12.45
CA SER A 153 -2.57 -10.00 11.09
C SER A 153 -1.71 -10.82 10.16
N ILE A 154 -2.17 -10.96 8.91
CA ILE A 154 -1.48 -11.78 7.92
C ILE A 154 -0.52 -10.87 7.16
N ILE A 155 0.77 -11.15 7.23
CA ILE A 155 1.77 -10.46 6.42
C ILE A 155 2.35 -11.42 5.40
N ILE A 156 2.13 -11.11 4.12
CA ILE A 156 2.58 -11.90 2.98
C ILE A 156 3.68 -11.10 2.26
N GLY A 157 4.92 -11.58 2.29
CA GLY A 157 6.02 -10.92 1.61
C GLY A 157 7.39 -11.30 2.17
N GLY A 158 8.36 -10.41 1.96
CA GLY A 158 9.71 -10.52 2.47
C GLY A 158 10.29 -9.13 2.77
N PRO A 159 11.61 -9.02 3.04
CA PRO A 159 12.23 -7.76 3.42
C PRO A 159 11.97 -6.60 2.45
N ALA A 160 11.77 -6.86 1.15
CA ALA A 160 11.44 -5.81 0.19
C ALA A 160 10.53 -6.34 -0.93
N PRO A 161 9.86 -5.44 -1.69
CA PRO A 161 9.36 -5.81 -3.01
C PRO A 161 10.50 -6.44 -3.80
N LEU A 162 10.25 -7.64 -4.32
CA LEU A 162 11.22 -8.47 -5.02
C LEU A 162 12.28 -9.21 -4.17
N ALA A 163 12.52 -8.81 -2.93
CA ALA A 163 13.35 -9.56 -2.00
C ALA A 163 12.46 -10.52 -1.21
N SER A 164 12.18 -11.68 -1.79
CA SER A 164 11.52 -12.79 -1.07
C SER A 164 12.46 -13.99 -1.07
N PRO A 165 13.04 -14.37 0.08
CA PRO A 165 13.79 -15.64 0.17
C PRO A 165 12.89 -16.84 -0.16
N TRP A 166 11.57 -16.68 -0.08
CA TRP A 166 10.54 -17.69 -0.37
C TRP A 166 9.94 -17.55 -1.77
N ARG A 167 10.60 -16.82 -2.66
CA ARG A 167 10.12 -16.62 -4.03
C ARG A 167 10.21 -17.94 -4.82
N ILE A 168 9.06 -18.43 -5.25
CA ILE A 168 8.97 -19.60 -6.15
C ILE A 168 9.29 -19.19 -7.61
N GLY A 169 9.02 -17.94 -7.99
CA GLY A 169 9.36 -17.40 -9.30
C GLY A 169 9.23 -15.88 -9.39
N PHE A 170 9.85 -15.27 -10.40
CA PHE A 170 9.70 -13.83 -10.66
C PHE A 170 8.29 -13.50 -11.18
N PRO A 171 7.76 -12.30 -10.89
CA PRO A 171 6.47 -11.86 -11.41
C PRO A 171 6.48 -11.94 -12.95
N LYS A 172 5.45 -12.58 -13.50
CA LYS A 172 5.20 -12.64 -14.95
C LYS A 172 4.05 -11.71 -15.29
N CYS A 173 4.12 -11.06 -16.44
CA CYS A 173 2.98 -10.32 -16.98
C CYS A 173 1.98 -11.32 -17.56
N PHE A 174 0.80 -11.40 -16.96
CA PHE A 174 -0.32 -12.18 -17.50
C PHE A 174 -1.28 -11.21 -18.19
N ALA A 175 -1.55 -11.46 -19.46
CA ALA A 175 -2.48 -10.68 -20.25
C ALA A 175 -3.45 -11.64 -20.96
N THR A 176 -4.70 -11.23 -21.06
CA THR A 176 -5.73 -11.97 -21.81
C THR A 176 -5.52 -11.91 -23.33
N LYS A 177 -4.57 -11.08 -23.78
CA LYS A 177 -4.14 -10.96 -25.17
C LYS A 177 -2.62 -10.89 -25.24
N THR A 178 -2.06 -11.34 -26.35
CA THR A 178 -0.63 -11.12 -26.63
C THR A 178 -0.37 -9.62 -26.78
N LEU A 179 0.45 -9.06 -25.89
CA LEU A 179 0.91 -7.69 -26.01
C LEU A 179 1.96 -7.65 -27.12
N ARG A 180 1.72 -6.83 -28.17
CA ARG A 180 2.65 -6.63 -29.28
C ARG A 180 3.08 -5.17 -29.32
N GLY A 181 4.39 -4.91 -29.42
CA GLY A 181 4.95 -3.57 -29.52
C GLY A 181 6.39 -3.48 -29.00
N LYS A 182 7.07 -2.36 -29.28
CA LYS A 182 8.48 -2.10 -28.95
C LYS A 182 8.83 -2.28 -27.45
N TYR A 183 7.82 -2.16 -26.58
CA TYR A 183 7.97 -2.26 -25.12
C TYR A 183 7.14 -3.39 -24.50
N SER A 184 6.62 -4.32 -25.32
CA SER A 184 5.85 -5.44 -24.78
C SER A 184 6.79 -6.41 -24.06
N PRO A 185 6.52 -6.76 -22.78
CA PRO A 185 7.30 -7.78 -22.10
C PRO A 185 7.10 -9.14 -22.77
N PRO A 186 8.03 -10.11 -22.59
CA PRO A 186 7.84 -11.48 -23.05
C PRO A 186 6.50 -12.01 -22.54
N THR A 187 5.54 -12.19 -23.46
CA THR A 187 4.17 -12.58 -23.10
C THR A 187 4.03 -14.07 -23.31
N ILE A 188 3.70 -14.80 -22.24
CA ILE A 188 3.35 -16.21 -22.31
C ILE A 188 1.83 -16.29 -22.46
N ARG A 189 1.36 -16.91 -23.55
CA ARG A 189 -0.07 -17.19 -23.74
C ARG A 189 -0.47 -18.34 -22.82
N LEU A 190 -1.50 -18.12 -22.00
CA LEU A 190 -2.14 -19.16 -21.20
C LEU A 190 -3.48 -19.49 -21.87
N ASP A 191 -3.63 -20.73 -22.33
CA ASP A 191 -4.92 -21.24 -22.79
C ASP A 191 -5.61 -21.92 -21.60
N PHE A 192 -6.69 -21.32 -21.11
CA PHE A 192 -7.53 -21.96 -20.09
C PHE A 192 -8.36 -23.05 -20.78
N ARG A 193 -8.31 -24.28 -20.26
CA ARG A 193 -9.23 -25.33 -20.68
C ARG A 193 -10.62 -24.98 -20.17
N GLU A 194 -11.61 -25.04 -21.05
CA GLU A 194 -13.04 -24.90 -20.73
C GLU A 194 -13.49 -26.00 -19.76
#